data_AF-A0A3S0FCP6-F1
#
_entry.id   AF-A0A3S0FCP6-F1
#
_cell.length_a   1.000
_cell.length_b   1.000
_cell.length_c   1.000
_cell.angle_alpha   90.00
_cell.angle_beta   90.00
_cell.angle_gamma   90.00
#
_symmetry.space_group_name_H-M   'P 1'
#
loop_
_entity.id
_entity.type
_entity.pdbx_description
1 polymer ?
#
loop_
_entity_poly.entity_id
_entity_poly.type
_entity_poly.pdbx_seq_one_letter_code
_entity_poly.pdbx_strand_id
1 'polypeptide(L)'
;MVGEKFDIVVNVGRPKSINYRMQVEITYHSKQVIRVVITGGQKSLTMEKYLFRKSHQWKINNLDLNHQKSIQSQSEAILRIQNTIDAYFKENNIN
;
A
#
# COMPACT_ATOMS: atom_id res chain seq x y z
N MET A 1 -6.27 -2.35 13.02
CA MET A 1 -6.29 -3.59 13.84
C MET A 1 -5.88 -4.78 13.00
N VAL A 2 -5.35 -5.87 13.58
CA VAL A 2 -4.98 -7.08 12.81
C VAL A 2 -6.24 -7.77 12.27
N GLY A 3 -6.23 -8.14 10.99
CA GLY A 3 -7.37 -8.73 10.27
C GLY A 3 -8.32 -7.70 9.65
N GLU A 4 -8.09 -6.40 9.87
CA GLU A 4 -8.86 -5.32 9.26
C GLU A 4 -8.59 -5.23 7.75
N LYS A 5 -9.67 -5.09 6.97
CA LYS A 5 -9.64 -5.03 5.51
C LYS A 5 -10.33 -3.79 5.00
N PHE A 6 -9.74 -3.13 4.01
CA PHE A 6 -10.35 -2.00 3.33
C PHE A 6 -9.94 -1.97 1.85
N ASP A 7 -10.78 -1.37 1.03
CA ASP A 7 -10.50 -1.21 -0.39
C ASP A 7 -9.82 0.14 -0.66
N ILE A 8 -8.85 0.12 -1.56
CA ILE A 8 -8.26 1.33 -2.15
C ILE A 8 -8.44 1.30 -3.67
N VAL A 9 -8.55 2.49 -4.27
CA VAL A 9 -8.57 2.65 -5.73
C VAL A 9 -7.33 3.42 -6.14
N VAL A 10 -6.49 2.79 -6.96
CA VAL A 10 -5.21 3.34 -7.40
C VAL A 10 -5.26 3.61 -8.89
N ASN A 11 -5.03 4.87 -9.25
CA ASN A 11 -4.99 5.30 -10.65
C ASN A 11 -3.54 5.29 -11.12
N VAL A 12 -3.22 4.43 -12.08
CA VAL A 12 -1.89 4.36 -12.71
C VAL A 12 -1.98 4.77 -14.18
N GLY A 13 -1.18 5.79 -14.56
CA GLY A 13 -1.05 6.31 -15.92
C GLY A 13 -1.77 7.66 -16.17
N ARG A 14 -1.30 8.38 -17.22
CA ARG A 14 -1.98 9.52 -17.88
C ARG A 14 -2.12 9.18 -19.38
N PRO A 15 -3.18 9.58 -20.12
CA PRO A 15 -4.40 10.29 -19.73
C PRO A 15 -5.66 9.40 -19.62
N LYS A 16 -5.58 8.10 -19.96
CA LYS A 16 -6.62 7.10 -19.64
C LYS A 16 -6.21 6.35 -18.37
N SER A 17 -6.51 6.92 -17.21
CA SER A 17 -6.20 6.31 -15.91
C SER A 17 -6.94 4.98 -15.79
N ILE A 18 -6.21 3.87 -15.78
CA ILE A 18 -6.79 2.59 -15.39
C ILE A 18 -6.83 2.61 -13.87
N ASN A 19 -8.05 2.58 -13.32
CA ASN A 19 -8.30 2.52 -11.89
C ASN A 19 -8.21 1.05 -11.47
N TYR A 20 -7.26 0.73 -10.60
CA TYR A 20 -7.14 -0.60 -10.03
C TYR A 20 -7.73 -0.58 -8.62
N ARG A 21 -8.77 -1.39 -8.41
CA ARG A 21 -9.27 -1.68 -7.07
C ARG A 21 -8.35 -2.71 -6.42
N MET A 22 -7.86 -2.40 -5.23
CA MET A 22 -7.02 -3.28 -4.43
C MET A 22 -7.61 -3.40 -3.04
N GLN A 23 -7.54 -4.59 -2.44
CA GLN A 23 -7.89 -4.82 -1.05
C GLN A 23 -6.61 -4.79 -0.21
N VAL A 24 -6.64 -4.02 0.87
CA VAL A 24 -5.57 -3.91 1.86
C VAL A 24 -6.00 -4.67 3.10
N GLU A 25 -5.15 -5.56 3.60
CA GLU A 25 -5.34 -6.29 4.83
C GLU A 25 -4.20 -5.98 5.80
N ILE A 26 -4.53 -5.57 7.03
CA ILE A 26 -3.54 -5.39 8.09
C ILE A 26 -3.21 -6.76 8.70
N THR A 27 -2.03 -7.28 8.42
CA THR A 27 -1.61 -8.62 8.87
C THR A 27 -0.83 -8.60 10.17
N TYR A 28 -0.28 -7.44 10.55
CA TYR A 28 0.43 -7.27 11.82
C TYR A 28 0.37 -5.81 12.27
N HIS A 29 0.20 -5.59 13.56
CA HIS A 29 0.20 -4.25 14.15
C HIS A 29 0.87 -4.30 15.53
N SER A 30 1.91 -3.50 15.71
CA SER A 30 2.55 -3.23 16.99
C SER A 30 2.82 -1.74 17.14
N LYS A 31 3.31 -1.32 18.31
CA LYS A 31 3.76 0.07 18.54
C LYS A 31 4.90 0.52 17.63
N GLN A 32 5.55 -0.40 16.92
CA GLN A 32 6.73 -0.13 16.10
C GLN A 32 6.42 -0.23 14.61
N VAL A 33 5.58 -1.18 14.20
CA VAL A 33 5.31 -1.43 12.79
C VAL A 33 3.88 -1.86 12.52
N ILE A 34 3.39 -1.49 11.34
CA ILE A 34 2.18 -2.05 10.73
C ILE A 34 2.60 -2.80 9.48
N ARG A 35 2.18 -4.06 9.33
CA ARG A 35 2.34 -4.80 8.08
C ARG A 35 1.01 -4.92 7.39
N VAL A 36 1.04 -4.71 6.08
CA VAL A 36 -0.11 -4.83 5.21
C VAL A 36 0.19 -5.75 4.04
N VAL A 37 -0.82 -6.51 3.67
CA VAL A 37 -0.86 -7.26 2.41
C VAL A 37 -1.89 -6.57 1.53
N ILE A 38 -1.49 -6.23 0.31
CA ILE A 38 -2.30 -5.54 -0.68
C ILE A 38 -2.49 -6.50 -1.83
N THR A 39 -3.75 -6.77 -2.19
CA THR A 39 -4.12 -7.72 -3.25
C THR A 39 -5.00 -7.03 -4.28
N GLY A 40 -4.81 -7.34 -5.56
CA GLY A 40 -5.62 -6.78 -6.65
C GLY A 40 -5.55 -7.66 -7.88
N GLY A 41 -6.65 -8.35 -8.21
CA GLY A 41 -6.64 -9.38 -9.24
C GLY A 41 -5.64 -10.49 -8.90
N GLN A 42 -4.69 -10.75 -9.78
CA GLN A 42 -3.59 -11.71 -9.58
C GLN A 42 -2.32 -11.10 -8.94
N LYS A 43 -2.36 -9.84 -8.51
CA LYS A 43 -1.19 -9.13 -8.00
C LYS A 43 -1.22 -9.06 -6.49
N SER A 44 -0.05 -9.18 -5.87
CA SER A 44 0.11 -9.01 -4.42
C SER A 44 1.35 -8.17 -4.08
N LEU A 45 1.21 -7.35 -3.04
CA LEU A 45 2.26 -6.49 -2.52
C LEU A 45 2.23 -6.55 -1.00
N THR A 46 3.36 -6.89 -0.38
CA THR A 46 3.50 -6.85 1.08
C THR A 46 4.37 -5.69 1.49
N MET A 47 3.85 -4.83 2.36
CA MET A 47 4.57 -3.65 2.87
C MET A 47 4.55 -3.58 4.39
N GLU A 48 5.55 -2.91 4.94
CA GLU A 48 5.68 -2.61 6.37
C GLU A 48 5.85 -1.10 6.54
N LYS A 49 5.08 -0.49 7.43
CA LYS A 49 5.22 0.91 7.84
C LYS A 49 5.89 0.97 9.20
N TYR A 50 6.97 1.73 9.32
CA TYR A 50 7.61 2.04 10.60
C TYR A 50 6.90 3.20 11.31
N LEU A 51 6.44 2.96 12.54
CA LEU A 51 5.70 3.92 13.38
C LEU A 51 6.63 4.68 14.33
N PHE A 52 7.75 4.07 14.73
CA PHE A 52 8.68 4.67 15.71
C PHE A 52 9.63 5.72 15.11
N ARG A 53 9.71 5.84 13.78
CA ARG A 53 10.54 6.84 13.11
C ARG A 53 9.66 8.02 12.70
N LYS A 54 10.11 9.25 12.98
CA LYS A 54 9.43 10.48 12.50
C LYS A 54 9.20 10.49 10.98
N SER A 55 10.02 9.74 10.23
CA SER A 55 9.92 9.62 8.77
C SER A 55 8.79 8.70 8.28
N HIS A 56 8.09 7.97 9.16
CA HIS A 56 6.96 7.09 8.81
C HIS A 56 7.23 6.19 7.60
N GLN A 57 8.47 5.70 7.51
CA GLN A 57 9.01 5.03 6.33
C GLN A 57 8.27 3.74 6.01
N TRP A 58 8.00 3.57 4.73
CA TRP A 58 7.49 2.33 4.18
C TRP A 58 8.64 1.46 3.66
N LYS A 59 8.59 0.17 4.00
CA LYS A 59 9.45 -0.87 3.46
C LYS A 59 8.60 -1.81 2.62
N ILE A 60 9.05 -2.07 1.40
CA ILE A 60 8.47 -3.10 0.53
C ILE A 60 9.16 -4.41 0.87
N ASN A 61 8.40 -5.40 1.34
CA ASN A 61 8.95 -6.71 1.71
C ASN A 61 8.86 -7.71 0.55
N ASN A 62 7.76 -7.66 -0.21
CA ASN A 62 7.56 -8.49 -1.39
C ASN A 62 6.72 -7.74 -2.41
N LEU A 63 7.10 -7.82 -3.69
CA LEU A 63 6.42 -7.17 -4.81
C LEU A 63 6.24 -8.19 -5.93
N ASP A 64 5.06 -8.81 -5.99
CA ASP A 64 4.69 -9.69 -7.09
C ASP A 64 3.85 -8.92 -8.11
N LEU A 65 4.57 -8.11 -8.89
CA LEU A 65 4.02 -7.43 -10.07
C LEU A 65 4.51 -8.15 -11.32
N ASN A 66 3.75 -9.15 -11.77
CA ASN A 66 3.85 -9.61 -13.15
C ASN A 66 3.54 -8.42 -14.08
N HIS A 67 4.59 -7.79 -14.63
CA HIS A 67 4.74 -7.19 -15.97
C HIS A 67 5.48 -5.84 -16.03
N GLN A 68 6.54 -5.81 -16.86
CA GLN A 68 6.80 -4.93 -18.03
C GLN A 68 6.46 -3.42 -17.96
N LYS A 69 6.31 -2.81 -16.79
CA LYS A 69 6.22 -1.34 -16.66
C LYS A 69 7.55 -0.74 -16.24
N SER A 70 7.87 0.46 -16.72
CA SER A 70 9.07 1.19 -16.32
C SER A 70 9.14 1.36 -14.80
N ILE A 71 10.36 1.35 -14.25
CA ILE A 71 10.61 1.54 -12.82
C ILE A 71 9.88 2.79 -12.30
N GLN A 72 9.89 3.88 -13.07
CA GLN A 72 9.21 5.12 -12.73
C GLN A 72 7.70 4.95 -12.55
N SER A 73 7.03 4.23 -13.46
CA SER A 73 5.59 3.98 -13.35
C SER A 73 5.24 3.11 -12.14
N GLN A 74 6.12 2.17 -11.77
CA GLN A 74 5.93 1.33 -10.58
C GLN A 74 6.10 2.14 -9.30
N SER A 75 7.15 2.98 -9.21
CA SER A 75 7.38 3.86 -8.07
C SER A 75 6.23 4.83 -7.83
N GLU A 76 5.67 5.42 -8.88
CA GLU A 76 4.50 6.29 -8.77
C GLU A 76 3.27 5.54 -8.25
N ALA A 77 3.06 4.29 -8.69
CA ALA A 77 1.96 3.46 -8.22
C ALA A 77 2.09 3.14 -6.72
N ILE A 78 3.29 2.75 -6.30
CA ILE A 78 3.61 2.43 -4.91
C ILE A 78 3.41 3.67 -4.03
N LEU A 79 3.90 4.83 -4.45
CA LEU A 79 3.75 6.07 -3.69
C LEU A 79 2.26 6.44 -3.50
N ARG A 80 1.44 6.26 -4.53
CA ARG A 80 -0.02 6.48 -4.43
C ARG A 80 -0.66 5.52 -3.43
N ILE A 81 -0.31 4.23 -3.48
CA ILE A 81 -0.79 3.22 -2.54
C ILE A 81 -0.44 3.62 -1.09
N GLN A 82 0.83 3.97 -0.85
CA GLN A 82 1.31 4.40 0.46
C GLN A 82 0.54 5.61 0.99
N ASN A 83 0.37 6.65 0.16
CA ASN A 83 -0.37 7.85 0.53
C ASN A 83 -1.85 7.56 0.86
N THR A 84 -2.51 6.68 0.10
CA THR A 84 -3.91 6.31 0.36
C THR A 84 -4.04 5.52 1.66
N ILE A 85 -3.13 4.59 1.94
CA ILE A 85 -3.13 3.85 3.20
C ILE A 85 -2.84 4.80 4.38
N ASP A 86 -1.91 5.73 4.22
CA ASP A 86 -1.60 6.72 5.25
C ASP A 86 -2.76 7.66 5.57
N ALA A 87 -3.52 8.07 4.55
CA ALA A 87 -4.75 8.84 4.74
C ALA A 87 -5.78 8.02 5.54
N TYR A 88 -5.98 6.75 5.17
CA TYR A 88 -6.88 5.85 5.90
C TYR A 88 -6.44 5.67 7.37
N PHE A 89 -5.16 5.43 7.63
CA PHE A 89 -4.65 5.29 8.98
C PHE A 89 -4.87 6.56 9.80
N LYS A 90 -4.64 7.73 9.21
CA LYS A 90 -4.87 9.01 9.88
C LYS A 90 -6.35 9.23 10.22
N GLU A 91 -7.25 8.97 9.29
CA GLU A 91 -8.71 9.12 9.50
C GLU A 91 -9.24 8.17 10.58
N ASN A 92 -8.65 6.97 10.69
CA ASN A 92 -9.07 5.95 11.66
C ASN A 92 -8.21 5.93 12.95
N ASN A 93 -7.32 6.91 13.14
CA ASN A 93 -6.41 7.00 14.29
C ASN A 93 -5.57 5.73 14.52
N ILE A 94 -5.11 5.10 13.43
CA ILE A 94 -4.26 3.90 13.45
C ILE A 94 -2.80 4.35 13.50
N ASN A 95 -2.16 4.15 14.67
CA ASN A 95 -0.79 4.54 14.97
C ASN A 95 0.08 3.39 15.45
#